data_AF-A0A4Q2YS86-F1
#
_entry.id   AF-A0A4Q2YS86-F1
#
_cell.length_a   1.000
_cell.length_b   1.000
_cell.length_c   1.000
_cell.angle_alpha   90.00
_cell.angle_beta   90.00
_cell.angle_gamma   90.00
#
_symmetry.space_group_name_H-M   'P 1'
#
loop_
_entity.id
_entity.type
_entity.pdbx_description
1 polymer ?
#
loop_
_entity_poly.entity_id
_entity_poly.type
_entity_poly.pdbx_seq_one_letter_code
_entity_poly.pdbx_strand_id
1 'polypeptide(L)'
;MISTAAAAEASAKPVDEWIRDLADPKFRTREEASRNLWSIGESALAPLNQAAAGEDPEQAFRARELIRKIQLFITPDTDAEVIGIVEKYEKALENEKLDLIHQLQQKRAWRQILKLYASETSARARSQIQGQGLIDRIPVTAAREALKKGDIAGAREFLEMAPATPSGLLSLAEFHRTQGSLEKELQRAKTLEGKQGAAWRLALYRASGNLEAAKVAADEAGEPAISAAMSVLLGDPLPWIRRDPQENSLRQGPRVTYADLAAKRWQGSTLRPSDLEPLLKATNSRNRSERTGAVTALLLLGDPVPAEKAITRYVPLEAFSYFETLERVPESLATFGLDPAKPDYEGWVRERMDKLTASLGADEEDRMEEYDQELDSCMGE
;
A
#
# COMPACT_ATOMS: atom_id res chain seq x y z
N MET A 1 -45.26 -20.52 45.85
CA MET A 1 -46.11 -21.55 45.21
C MET A 1 -45.75 -21.61 43.75
N ILE A 2 -45.27 -22.79 43.31
CA ILE A 2 -45.32 -23.37 41.95
C ILE A 2 -44.60 -22.53 40.87
N SER A 3 -43.56 -22.92 40.14
CA SER A 3 -42.99 -24.20 39.65
C SER A 3 -42.30 -23.75 38.33
N THR A 4 -41.13 -24.16 37.86
CA THR A 4 -40.38 -25.40 38.02
C THR A 4 -38.98 -25.11 37.46
N ALA A 5 -37.95 -25.59 38.15
CA ALA A 5 -36.66 -25.87 37.56
C ALA A 5 -36.81 -26.84 36.38
N ALA A 6 -36.21 -26.50 35.24
CA ALA A 6 -35.69 -27.41 34.22
C ALA A 6 -35.05 -26.60 33.06
N ALA A 7 -34.05 -25.76 33.37
CA ALA A 7 -33.05 -25.45 32.36
C ALA A 7 -32.11 -26.65 32.35
N ALA A 8 -32.30 -27.52 31.37
CA ALA A 8 -31.59 -28.78 31.21
C ALA A 8 -30.08 -28.59 31.38
N GLU A 9 -29.51 -29.33 32.33
CA GLU A 9 -28.12 -29.72 32.32
C GLU A 9 -27.85 -30.44 30.99
N ALA A 10 -27.31 -29.73 30.02
CA ALA A 10 -26.71 -30.35 28.86
C ALA A 10 -25.49 -31.14 29.35
N SER A 11 -25.64 -32.45 29.53
CA SER A 11 -24.50 -33.34 29.66
C SER A 11 -23.64 -33.15 28.41
N ALA A 12 -22.50 -32.47 28.55
CA ALA A 12 -21.59 -32.24 27.45
C ALA A 12 -21.00 -33.59 27.02
N LYS A 13 -21.66 -34.24 26.07
CA LYS A 13 -21.11 -35.41 25.37
C LYS A 13 -19.70 -35.04 24.87
N PRO A 14 -18.70 -35.93 25.01
CA PRO A 14 -17.37 -35.71 24.44
C PRO A 14 -17.43 -35.44 22.94
N VAL A 15 -16.49 -34.63 22.43
CA VAL A 15 -16.42 -34.28 20.99
C VAL A 15 -16.37 -35.54 20.11
N ASP A 16 -15.67 -36.59 20.54
CA ASP A 16 -15.58 -37.86 19.82
C ASP A 16 -16.93 -38.57 19.65
N GLU A 17 -17.87 -38.37 20.60
CA GLU A 17 -19.22 -38.90 20.47
C GLU A 17 -20.01 -38.11 19.43
N TRP A 18 -19.89 -36.79 19.40
CA TRP A 18 -20.51 -35.99 18.34
C TRP A 18 -19.94 -36.32 16.96
N ILE A 19 -18.64 -36.61 16.86
CA ILE A 19 -18.03 -37.05 15.60
C ILE A 19 -18.63 -38.38 15.14
N ARG A 20 -18.81 -39.36 16.04
CA ARG A 20 -19.49 -40.63 15.72
C ARG A 20 -20.95 -40.41 15.31
N ASP A 21 -21.65 -39.53 16.02
CA ASP A 21 -23.06 -39.21 15.78
C ASP A 21 -23.29 -38.49 14.43
N LEU A 22 -22.24 -38.01 13.74
CA LEU A 22 -22.35 -37.45 12.37
C LEU A 22 -22.82 -38.48 11.33
N ALA A 23 -22.62 -39.78 11.56
CA ALA A 23 -23.09 -40.85 10.68
C ALA A 23 -24.24 -41.68 11.28
N ASP A 24 -24.84 -41.23 12.39
CA ASP A 24 -25.93 -41.96 13.03
C ASP A 24 -27.10 -42.14 12.04
N PRO A 25 -27.77 -43.31 11.99
CA PRO A 25 -28.89 -43.53 11.06
C PRO A 25 -30.05 -42.54 11.26
N LYS A 26 -30.24 -42.00 12.48
CA LYS A 26 -31.28 -41.02 12.80
C LYS A 26 -30.84 -39.62 12.39
N PHE A 27 -31.59 -39.02 11.47
CA PHE A 27 -31.35 -37.66 10.99
C PHE A 27 -31.22 -36.64 12.13
N ARG A 28 -32.10 -36.70 13.12
CA ARG A 28 -32.09 -35.78 14.27
C ARG A 28 -30.77 -35.85 15.06
N THR A 29 -30.23 -37.05 15.27
CA THR A 29 -28.94 -37.25 15.96
C THR A 29 -27.80 -36.61 15.16
N ARG A 30 -27.78 -36.80 13.82
CA ARG A 30 -26.79 -36.17 12.95
C ARG A 30 -26.84 -34.64 12.99
N GLU A 31 -28.05 -34.07 12.97
CA GLU A 31 -28.24 -32.61 13.02
C GLU A 31 -27.85 -32.03 14.38
N GLU A 32 -28.20 -32.70 15.48
CA GLU A 32 -27.79 -32.28 16.83
C GLU A 32 -26.27 -32.34 17.00
N ALA A 33 -25.62 -33.41 16.54
CA ALA A 33 -24.17 -33.54 16.52
C ALA A 33 -23.50 -32.46 15.66
N SER A 34 -24.03 -32.23 14.45
CA SER A 34 -23.54 -31.19 13.55
C SER A 34 -23.62 -29.82 14.20
N ARG A 35 -24.75 -29.49 14.84
CA ARG A 35 -24.95 -28.20 15.51
C ARG A 35 -24.01 -28.02 16.70
N ASN A 36 -23.79 -29.06 17.49
CA ASN A 36 -22.89 -29.00 18.65
C ASN A 36 -21.43 -28.81 18.22
N LEU A 37 -20.96 -29.60 17.23
CA LEU A 37 -19.63 -29.45 16.66
C LEU A 37 -19.43 -28.08 16.00
N TRP A 38 -20.45 -27.58 15.32
CA TRP A 38 -20.42 -26.26 14.71
C TRP A 38 -20.33 -25.14 15.76
N SER A 39 -21.04 -25.28 16.88
CA SER A 39 -21.10 -24.27 17.94
C SER A 39 -19.79 -24.13 18.71
N ILE A 40 -19.00 -25.21 18.84
CA ILE A 40 -17.69 -25.15 19.48
C ILE A 40 -16.58 -24.60 18.55
N GLY A 41 -16.86 -24.44 17.25
CA GLY A 41 -15.99 -23.73 16.32
C GLY A 41 -14.62 -24.38 16.09
N GLU A 42 -13.55 -23.59 16.15
CA GLU A 42 -12.20 -24.04 15.76
C GLU A 42 -11.69 -25.25 16.56
N SER A 43 -12.14 -25.45 17.80
CA SER A 43 -11.75 -26.63 18.60
C SER A 43 -12.23 -27.95 17.99
N ALA A 44 -13.26 -27.93 17.14
CA ALA A 44 -13.72 -29.10 16.40
C ALA A 44 -12.86 -29.42 15.16
N LEU A 45 -12.00 -28.50 14.68
CA LEU A 45 -11.33 -28.68 13.39
C LEU A 45 -10.42 -29.90 13.35
N ALA A 46 -9.62 -30.14 14.39
CA ALA A 46 -8.72 -31.29 14.43
C ALA A 46 -9.47 -32.64 14.33
N PRO A 47 -10.48 -32.93 15.18
CA PRO A 47 -11.24 -34.17 15.05
C PRO A 47 -12.11 -34.23 13.78
N LEU A 48 -12.66 -33.11 13.31
CA LEU A 48 -13.39 -33.08 12.04
C LEU A 48 -12.49 -33.41 10.84
N ASN A 49 -11.24 -32.93 10.82
CA ASN A 49 -10.29 -33.25 9.74
C ASN A 49 -9.99 -34.76 9.69
N GLN A 50 -9.90 -35.42 10.85
CA GLN A 50 -9.73 -36.87 10.92
C GLN A 50 -10.98 -37.58 10.36
N ALA A 51 -12.18 -37.16 10.76
CA ALA A 51 -13.44 -37.71 10.25
C ALA A 51 -13.61 -37.49 8.73
N ALA A 52 -13.19 -36.33 8.22
CA ALA A 52 -13.24 -35.99 6.80
C ALA A 52 -12.33 -36.87 5.92
N ALA A 53 -11.29 -37.47 6.51
CA ALA A 53 -10.37 -38.40 5.86
C ALA A 53 -10.73 -39.88 6.09
N GLY A 54 -11.77 -40.16 6.88
CA GLY A 54 -12.23 -41.51 7.19
C GLY A 54 -12.93 -42.22 6.04
N GLU A 55 -13.28 -43.49 6.27
CA GLU A 55 -13.89 -44.38 5.28
C GLU A 55 -15.42 -44.20 5.15
N ASP A 56 -16.10 -43.70 6.19
CA ASP A 56 -17.55 -43.48 6.16
C ASP A 56 -17.89 -42.26 5.27
N PRO A 57 -18.59 -42.45 4.14
CA PRO A 57 -18.86 -41.36 3.20
C PRO A 57 -19.78 -40.26 3.76
N GLU A 58 -20.78 -40.61 4.57
CA GLU A 58 -21.73 -39.63 5.17
C GLU A 58 -21.02 -38.83 6.26
N GLN A 59 -20.25 -39.51 7.12
CA GLN A 59 -19.43 -38.86 8.14
C GLN A 59 -18.45 -37.88 7.51
N ALA A 60 -17.74 -38.34 6.48
CA ALA A 60 -16.72 -37.54 5.81
C ALA A 60 -17.33 -36.33 5.08
N PHE A 61 -18.49 -36.50 4.44
CA PHE A 61 -19.21 -35.40 3.80
C PHE A 61 -19.62 -34.32 4.80
N ARG A 62 -20.28 -34.69 5.90
CA ARG A 62 -20.71 -33.74 6.95
C ARG A 62 -19.53 -33.08 7.63
N ALA A 63 -18.45 -33.82 7.88
CA ALA A 63 -17.25 -33.27 8.47
C ALA A 63 -16.62 -32.18 7.58
N ARG A 64 -16.53 -32.40 6.26
CA ARG A 64 -16.03 -31.40 5.30
C ARG A 64 -16.90 -30.14 5.26
N GLU A 65 -18.22 -30.31 5.26
CA GLU A 65 -19.17 -29.20 5.33
C GLU A 65 -18.98 -28.36 6.60
N LEU A 66 -18.82 -29.00 7.76
CA LEU A 66 -18.58 -28.33 9.03
C LEU A 66 -17.22 -27.63 9.06
N ILE A 67 -16.15 -28.29 8.60
CA ILE A 67 -14.81 -27.69 8.49
C ILE A 67 -14.88 -26.39 7.71
N ARG A 68 -15.52 -26.42 6.54
CA ARG A 68 -15.66 -25.25 5.68
C ARG A 68 -16.38 -24.11 6.39
N LYS A 69 -17.53 -24.39 7.02
CA LYS A 69 -18.31 -23.38 7.75
C LYS A 69 -17.49 -22.75 8.88
N ILE A 70 -16.80 -23.58 9.66
CA ILE A 70 -15.96 -23.14 10.78
C ILE A 70 -14.80 -22.28 10.27
N GLN A 71 -14.09 -22.71 9.22
CA GLN A 71 -12.96 -21.96 8.64
C GLN A 71 -13.37 -20.58 8.12
N LEU A 72 -14.61 -20.45 7.62
CA LEU A 72 -15.19 -19.19 7.15
C LEU A 72 -15.88 -18.38 8.26
N PHE A 73 -15.78 -18.82 9.52
CA PHE A 73 -16.43 -18.19 10.67
C PHE A 73 -17.96 -18.07 10.53
N ILE A 74 -18.56 -18.96 9.75
CA ILE A 74 -20.01 -19.11 9.73
C ILE A 74 -20.37 -19.88 11.00
N THR A 75 -21.30 -19.34 11.78
CA THR A 75 -21.87 -19.95 12.99
C THR A 75 -23.34 -20.29 12.77
N PRO A 76 -23.96 -21.10 13.65
CA PRO A 76 -25.40 -21.36 13.57
C PRO A 76 -26.29 -20.11 13.56
N ASP A 77 -25.80 -19.00 14.12
CA ASP A 77 -26.52 -17.73 14.23
C ASP A 77 -26.15 -16.74 13.10
N THR A 78 -25.32 -17.15 12.13
CA THR A 78 -24.98 -16.30 10.99
C THR A 78 -26.20 -16.10 10.10
N ASP A 79 -26.42 -14.85 9.67
CA ASP A 79 -27.52 -14.48 8.76
C ASP A 79 -27.51 -15.36 7.49
N ALA A 80 -28.67 -15.94 7.17
CA ALA A 80 -28.84 -16.80 6.00
C ALA A 80 -28.45 -16.09 4.69
N GLU A 81 -28.62 -14.76 4.61
CA GLU A 81 -28.19 -13.98 3.44
C GLU A 81 -26.66 -13.94 3.33
N VAL A 82 -25.94 -13.81 4.44
CA VAL A 82 -24.47 -13.87 4.48
C VAL A 82 -23.99 -15.26 4.04
N ILE A 83 -24.63 -16.32 4.53
CA ILE A 83 -24.34 -17.70 4.10
C ILE A 83 -24.51 -17.84 2.58
N GLY A 84 -25.64 -17.36 2.05
CA GLY A 84 -25.92 -17.42 0.62
C GLY A 84 -24.91 -16.64 -0.24
N ILE A 85 -24.41 -15.50 0.24
CA ILE A 85 -23.37 -14.73 -0.46
C ILE A 85 -22.03 -15.49 -0.45
N VAL A 86 -21.65 -16.08 0.68
CA VAL A 86 -20.42 -16.87 0.81
C VAL A 86 -20.44 -18.11 -0.10
N GLU A 87 -21.57 -18.80 -0.20
CA GLU A 87 -21.76 -19.94 -1.10
C GLU A 87 -21.70 -19.53 -2.58
N LYS A 88 -22.28 -18.37 -2.93
CA LYS A 88 -22.18 -17.81 -4.28
C LYS A 88 -20.73 -17.45 -4.62
N TYR A 89 -19.98 -16.90 -3.67
CA TYR A 89 -18.58 -16.48 -3.90
C TYR A 89 -17.69 -17.63 -4.36
N GLU A 90 -17.86 -18.82 -3.80
CA GLU A 90 -17.06 -19.99 -4.19
C GLU A 90 -17.27 -20.38 -5.66
N LYS A 91 -18.50 -20.24 -6.16
CA LYS A 91 -18.90 -20.64 -7.51
C LYS A 91 -18.77 -19.51 -8.54
N ALA A 92 -18.55 -18.28 -8.06
CA ALA A 92 -18.54 -17.07 -8.87
C ALA A 92 -17.29 -16.99 -9.76
N LEU A 93 -17.47 -16.34 -10.91
CA LEU A 93 -16.36 -15.97 -11.78
C LEU A 93 -15.52 -14.85 -11.14
N GLU A 94 -14.27 -14.70 -11.57
CA GLU A 94 -13.33 -13.75 -10.96
C GLU A 94 -13.84 -12.31 -10.93
N ASN A 95 -14.54 -11.89 -11.98
CA ASN A 95 -15.12 -10.54 -12.11
C ASN A 95 -16.35 -10.31 -11.21
N GLU A 96 -17.03 -11.36 -10.75
CA GLU A 96 -18.23 -11.27 -9.91
C GLU A 96 -17.88 -11.28 -8.41
N LYS A 97 -16.72 -11.82 -8.05
CA LYS A 97 -16.26 -11.96 -6.66
C LYS A 97 -16.20 -10.64 -5.91
N LEU A 98 -15.78 -9.56 -6.57
CA LEU A 98 -15.69 -8.23 -5.95
C LEU A 98 -17.06 -7.72 -5.50
N ASP A 99 -18.11 -7.90 -6.31
CA ASP A 99 -19.46 -7.46 -5.96
C ASP A 99 -20.02 -8.24 -4.78
N LEU A 100 -19.69 -9.52 -4.66
CA LEU A 100 -20.07 -10.34 -3.50
C LEU A 100 -19.33 -9.89 -2.23
N ILE A 101 -18.05 -9.49 -2.32
CA ILE A 101 -17.35 -8.86 -1.20
C ILE A 101 -18.02 -7.55 -0.78
N HIS A 102 -18.48 -6.71 -1.73
CA HIS A 102 -19.22 -5.50 -1.40
C HIS A 102 -20.55 -5.79 -0.68
N GLN A 103 -21.29 -6.82 -1.10
CA GLN A 103 -22.51 -7.23 -0.43
C GLN A 103 -22.23 -7.69 1.01
N LEU A 104 -21.18 -8.50 1.23
CA LEU A 104 -20.73 -8.89 2.57
C LEU A 104 -20.33 -7.67 3.42
N GLN A 105 -19.69 -6.68 2.82
CA GLN A 105 -19.29 -5.45 3.51
C GLN A 105 -20.50 -4.65 3.99
N GLN A 106 -21.56 -4.54 3.19
CA GLN A 106 -22.81 -3.88 3.60
C GLN A 106 -23.46 -4.59 4.80
N LYS A 107 -23.34 -5.93 4.85
CA LYS A 107 -23.79 -6.76 5.98
C LYS A 107 -22.84 -6.76 7.17
N ARG A 108 -21.68 -6.08 7.07
CA ARG A 108 -20.61 -6.09 8.08
C ARG A 108 -20.08 -7.49 8.39
N ALA A 109 -20.08 -8.40 7.41
CA ALA A 109 -19.57 -9.76 7.53
C ALA A 109 -18.02 -9.79 7.45
N TRP A 110 -17.37 -9.05 8.36
CA TRP A 110 -15.94 -8.77 8.33
C TRP A 110 -15.08 -10.03 8.36
N ARG A 111 -15.43 -11.01 9.21
CA ARG A 111 -14.67 -12.25 9.34
C ARG A 111 -14.70 -13.06 8.05
N GLN A 112 -15.89 -13.20 7.46
CA GLN A 112 -16.11 -13.93 6.22
C GLN A 112 -15.31 -13.31 5.08
N ILE A 113 -15.29 -11.98 4.96
CA ILE A 113 -14.50 -11.30 3.93
C ILE A 113 -13.01 -11.59 4.08
N LEU A 114 -12.46 -11.48 5.30
CA LEU A 114 -11.03 -11.73 5.54
C LEU A 114 -10.66 -13.18 5.27
N LYS A 115 -11.50 -14.14 5.68
CA LYS A 115 -11.28 -15.57 5.42
C LYS A 115 -11.38 -15.91 3.93
N LEU A 116 -12.39 -15.38 3.24
CA LEU A 116 -12.53 -15.57 1.79
C LEU A 116 -11.31 -15.02 1.05
N TYR A 117 -10.87 -13.79 1.37
CA TYR A 117 -9.68 -13.21 0.77
C TYR A 117 -8.42 -14.04 1.05
N ALA A 118 -8.21 -14.50 2.29
CA ALA A 118 -7.07 -15.33 2.66
C ALA A 118 -7.07 -16.69 1.93
N SER A 119 -8.25 -17.26 1.66
CA SER A 119 -8.41 -18.51 0.92
C SER A 119 -8.44 -18.37 -0.61
N GLU A 120 -8.47 -17.13 -1.14
CA GLU A 120 -8.60 -16.90 -2.58
C GLU A 120 -7.34 -17.33 -3.33
N THR A 121 -7.49 -18.27 -4.25
CA THR A 121 -6.37 -18.82 -5.03
C THR A 121 -6.09 -17.97 -6.27
N SER A 122 -7.10 -17.37 -6.90
CA SER A 122 -6.92 -16.53 -8.08
C SER A 122 -6.15 -15.25 -7.74
N ALA A 123 -4.99 -15.09 -8.38
CA ALA A 123 -4.17 -13.88 -8.25
C ALA A 123 -4.90 -12.64 -8.82
N ARG A 124 -5.70 -12.83 -9.88
CA ARG A 124 -6.48 -11.76 -10.50
C ARG A 124 -7.60 -11.29 -9.58
N ALA A 125 -8.39 -12.21 -9.03
CA ALA A 125 -9.45 -11.87 -8.08
C ALA A 125 -8.88 -11.18 -6.82
N ARG A 126 -7.79 -11.72 -6.25
CA ARG A 126 -7.09 -11.06 -5.12
C ARG A 126 -6.63 -9.65 -5.45
N SER A 127 -6.04 -9.44 -6.63
CA SER A 127 -5.58 -8.12 -7.07
C SER A 127 -6.74 -7.15 -7.27
N GLN A 128 -7.87 -7.59 -7.80
CA GLN A 128 -9.07 -6.75 -7.95
C GLN A 128 -9.64 -6.33 -6.59
N ILE A 129 -9.76 -7.28 -5.66
CA ILE A 129 -10.24 -7.03 -4.30
C ILE A 129 -9.27 -6.09 -3.54
N GLN A 130 -7.96 -6.30 -3.70
CA GLN A 130 -6.95 -5.45 -3.08
C GLN A 130 -6.86 -4.05 -3.71
N GLY A 131 -7.02 -3.94 -5.04
CA GLY A 131 -6.86 -2.69 -5.80
C GLY A 131 -7.85 -1.58 -5.39
N GLN A 132 -8.96 -1.93 -4.75
CA GLN A 132 -9.91 -0.96 -4.17
C GLN A 132 -9.59 -0.56 -2.72
N GLY A 133 -8.53 -1.11 -2.13
CA GLY A 133 -8.11 -0.82 -0.74
C GLY A 133 -9.10 -1.30 0.33
N LEU A 134 -10.03 -2.19 -0.04
CA LEU A 134 -11.07 -2.71 0.86
C LEU A 134 -10.46 -3.54 1.99
N ILE A 135 -9.64 -4.52 1.61
CA ILE A 135 -9.08 -5.50 2.55
C ILE A 135 -8.12 -4.83 3.54
N ASP A 136 -7.40 -3.78 3.14
CA ASP A 136 -6.51 -3.06 4.06
C ASP A 136 -7.27 -2.30 5.15
N ARG A 137 -8.53 -1.90 4.89
CA ARG A 137 -9.35 -1.09 5.81
C ARG A 137 -10.26 -1.93 6.72
N ILE A 138 -10.68 -3.11 6.26
CA ILE A 138 -11.64 -3.96 6.98
C ILE A 138 -11.13 -4.38 8.37
N PRO A 139 -9.90 -4.90 8.55
CA PRO A 139 -9.41 -5.33 9.86
C PRO A 139 -9.46 -4.21 10.91
N VAL A 140 -8.98 -3.02 10.56
CA VAL A 140 -8.95 -1.87 11.46
C VAL A 140 -10.37 -1.36 11.77
N THR A 141 -11.27 -1.37 10.78
CA THR A 141 -12.66 -0.97 10.97
C THR A 141 -13.39 -1.92 11.92
N ALA A 142 -13.26 -3.23 11.66
CA ALA A 142 -13.86 -4.28 12.48
C ALA A 142 -13.30 -4.28 13.91
N ALA A 143 -11.98 -4.11 14.05
CA ALA A 143 -11.32 -4.02 15.35
C ALA A 143 -11.82 -2.81 16.16
N ARG A 144 -11.99 -1.65 15.53
CA ARG A 144 -12.57 -0.46 16.17
C ARG A 144 -14.00 -0.69 16.65
N GLU A 145 -14.82 -1.38 15.88
CA GLU A 145 -16.18 -1.74 16.30
C GLU A 145 -16.19 -2.68 17.51
N ALA A 146 -15.32 -3.68 17.51
CA ALA A 146 -15.16 -4.59 18.63
C ALA A 146 -14.70 -3.85 19.90
N LEU A 147 -13.68 -2.98 19.78
CA LEU A 147 -13.23 -2.13 20.88
C LEU A 147 -14.34 -1.23 21.43
N LYS A 148 -15.17 -0.64 20.57
CA LYS A 148 -16.32 0.19 21.00
C LYS A 148 -17.33 -0.61 21.84
N LYS A 149 -17.42 -1.93 21.63
CA LYS A 149 -18.28 -2.84 22.39
C LYS A 149 -17.60 -3.44 23.62
N GLY A 150 -16.33 -3.09 23.89
CA GLY A 150 -15.52 -3.69 24.95
C GLY A 150 -14.95 -5.08 24.61
N ASP A 151 -15.10 -5.53 23.36
CA ASP A 151 -14.59 -6.81 22.89
C ASP A 151 -13.12 -6.67 22.42
N ILE A 152 -12.20 -6.68 23.37
CA ILE A 152 -10.76 -6.56 23.11
C ILE A 152 -10.24 -7.82 22.38
N ALA A 153 -10.77 -9.00 22.71
CA ALA A 153 -10.36 -10.25 22.10
C ALA A 153 -10.75 -10.31 20.62
N GLY A 154 -11.99 -9.96 20.28
CA GLY A 154 -12.45 -9.87 18.90
C GLY A 154 -11.71 -8.79 18.10
N ALA A 155 -11.35 -7.66 18.74
CA ALA A 155 -10.54 -6.64 18.09
C ALA A 155 -9.17 -7.16 17.65
N ARG A 156 -8.52 -7.92 18.55
CA ARG A 156 -7.25 -8.60 18.25
C ARG A 156 -7.40 -9.59 17.10
N GLU A 157 -8.42 -10.43 17.15
CA GLU A 157 -8.69 -11.46 16.15
C GLU A 157 -8.82 -10.87 14.73
N PHE A 158 -9.53 -9.74 14.59
CA PHE A 158 -9.64 -9.06 13.29
C PHE A 158 -8.29 -8.58 12.75
N LEU A 159 -7.43 -8.05 13.62
CA LEU A 159 -6.10 -7.58 13.23
C LEU A 159 -5.13 -8.73 12.93
N GLU A 160 -5.28 -9.87 13.62
CA GLU A 160 -4.52 -11.11 13.31
C GLU A 160 -4.97 -11.76 11.99
N MET A 161 -6.24 -11.59 11.60
CA MET A 161 -6.76 -12.02 10.30
C MET A 161 -6.39 -11.09 9.13
N ALA A 162 -5.82 -9.91 9.41
CA ALA A 162 -5.40 -9.00 8.37
C ALA A 162 -4.32 -9.62 7.47
N PRO A 163 -4.26 -9.26 6.17
CA PRO A 163 -3.09 -9.60 5.37
C PRO A 163 -1.81 -9.07 6.03
N ALA A 164 -0.73 -9.82 5.93
CA ALA A 164 0.59 -9.45 6.46
C ALA A 164 1.28 -8.36 5.61
N THR A 165 0.55 -7.29 5.28
CA THR A 165 1.09 -6.08 4.65
C THR A 165 1.75 -5.19 5.70
N PRO A 166 2.65 -4.27 5.31
CA PRO A 166 3.28 -3.35 6.26
C PRO A 166 2.28 -2.55 7.11
N SER A 167 1.15 -2.13 6.53
CA SER A 167 0.08 -1.41 7.24
C SER A 167 -0.72 -2.31 8.19
N GLY A 168 -1.03 -3.54 7.77
CA GLY A 168 -1.73 -4.53 8.59
C GLY A 168 -0.90 -4.92 9.82
N LEU A 169 0.37 -5.25 9.61
CA LEU A 169 1.31 -5.55 10.70
C LEU A 169 1.46 -4.35 11.65
N LEU A 170 1.64 -3.13 11.12
CA LEU A 170 1.77 -1.96 12.00
C LEU A 170 0.51 -1.72 12.84
N SER A 171 -0.69 -1.98 12.29
CA SER A 171 -1.95 -1.86 13.02
C SER A 171 -2.06 -2.87 14.17
N LEU A 172 -1.64 -4.12 13.95
CA LEU A 172 -1.59 -5.14 15.00
C LEU A 172 -0.52 -4.82 16.06
N ALA A 173 0.65 -4.33 15.64
CA ALA A 173 1.71 -3.91 16.56
C ALA A 173 1.25 -2.75 17.47
N GLU A 174 0.55 -1.77 16.90
CA GLU A 174 -0.02 -0.65 17.64
C GLU A 174 -1.13 -1.11 18.61
N PHE A 175 -1.92 -2.10 18.22
CA PHE A 175 -2.86 -2.75 19.14
C PHE A 175 -2.12 -3.36 20.34
N HIS A 176 -1.06 -4.14 20.11
CA HIS A 176 -0.27 -4.69 21.22
C HIS A 176 0.34 -3.63 22.13
N ARG A 177 0.80 -2.50 21.56
CA ARG A 177 1.30 -1.35 22.32
C ARG A 177 0.22 -0.74 23.20
N THR A 178 -0.95 -0.45 22.66
CA THR A 178 -2.05 0.17 23.41
C THR A 178 -2.65 -0.75 24.46
N GLN A 179 -2.65 -2.06 24.23
CA GLN A 179 -3.12 -3.07 25.19
C GLN A 179 -2.06 -3.52 26.21
N GLY A 180 -0.85 -2.94 26.19
CA GLY A 180 0.22 -3.28 27.14
C GLY A 180 0.81 -4.69 26.95
N SER A 181 0.61 -5.32 25.79
CA SER A 181 1.10 -6.68 25.48
C SER A 181 2.31 -6.70 24.54
N LEU A 182 2.82 -5.53 24.16
CA LEU A 182 3.93 -5.37 23.21
C LEU A 182 5.19 -6.14 23.60
N GLU A 183 5.62 -6.07 24.86
CA GLU A 183 6.85 -6.73 25.29
C GLU A 183 6.74 -8.25 25.17
N LYS A 184 5.59 -8.82 25.58
CA LYS A 184 5.32 -10.25 25.42
C LYS A 184 5.38 -10.66 23.96
N GLU A 185 4.80 -9.85 23.07
CA GLU A 185 4.78 -10.13 21.64
C GLU A 185 6.16 -9.97 20.99
N LEU A 186 6.97 -9.01 21.44
CA LEU A 186 8.37 -8.88 21.02
C LEU A 186 9.19 -10.12 21.38
N GLN A 187 9.00 -10.70 22.57
CA GLN A 187 9.68 -11.96 22.94
C GLN A 187 9.24 -13.12 22.05
N ARG A 188 7.95 -13.22 21.73
CA ARG A 188 7.44 -14.21 20.76
C ARG A 188 8.01 -13.97 19.36
N ALA A 189 8.07 -12.73 18.90
CA ALA A 189 8.55 -12.39 17.56
C ALA A 189 10.05 -12.71 17.35
N LYS A 190 10.84 -12.84 18.42
CA LYS A 190 12.24 -13.31 18.35
C LYS A 190 12.37 -14.78 17.97
N THR A 191 11.35 -15.60 18.22
CA THR A 191 11.36 -17.02 17.85
C THR A 191 10.94 -17.25 16.40
N LEU A 192 10.52 -16.20 15.69
CA LEU A 192 10.10 -16.28 14.30
C LEU A 192 11.30 -16.04 13.38
N GLU A 193 11.60 -17.01 12.53
CA GLU A 193 12.69 -16.92 11.58
C GLU A 193 12.24 -16.37 10.21
N GLY A 194 13.21 -15.95 9.40
CA GLY A 194 13.00 -15.49 8.04
C GLY A 194 12.38 -14.09 7.91
N LYS A 195 12.11 -13.69 6.67
CA LYS A 195 11.64 -12.34 6.31
C LYS A 195 10.32 -11.96 6.97
N GLN A 196 9.40 -12.92 7.15
CA GLN A 196 8.11 -12.67 7.80
C GLN A 196 8.28 -12.38 9.29
N GLY A 197 9.15 -13.14 9.99
CA GLY A 197 9.50 -12.85 11.37
C GLY A 197 10.16 -11.47 11.52
N ALA A 198 11.07 -11.12 10.61
CA ALA A 198 11.69 -9.81 10.57
C ALA A 198 10.69 -8.67 10.31
N ALA A 199 9.75 -8.85 9.37
CA ALA A 199 8.69 -7.88 9.10
C ALA A 199 7.78 -7.67 10.33
N TRP A 200 7.51 -8.75 11.10
CA TRP A 200 6.75 -8.63 12.34
C TRP A 200 7.51 -7.85 13.41
N ARG A 201 8.79 -8.19 13.64
CA ARG A 201 9.67 -7.43 14.55
C ARG A 201 9.77 -5.96 14.14
N LEU A 202 9.91 -5.68 12.85
CA LEU A 202 9.93 -4.33 12.32
C LEU A 202 8.68 -3.55 12.71
N ALA A 203 7.49 -4.13 12.54
CA ALA A 203 6.23 -3.48 12.92
C ALA A 203 6.18 -3.19 14.44
N LEU A 204 6.59 -4.15 15.28
CA LEU A 204 6.62 -4.00 16.73
C LEU A 204 7.61 -2.92 17.19
N TYR A 205 8.83 -2.88 16.63
CA TYR A 205 9.81 -1.85 16.96
C TYR A 205 9.41 -0.45 16.47
N ARG A 206 8.72 -0.37 15.32
CA ARG A 206 8.14 0.88 14.85
C ARG A 206 7.03 1.38 15.78
N ALA A 207 6.18 0.49 16.28
CA ALA A 207 5.16 0.85 17.26
C ALA A 207 5.80 1.28 18.60
N SER A 208 6.86 0.62 19.06
CA SER A 208 7.55 1.00 20.31
C SER A 208 8.39 2.27 20.19
N GLY A 209 8.69 2.73 18.97
CA GLY A 209 9.60 3.85 18.72
C GLY A 209 11.08 3.49 18.88
N ASN A 210 11.44 2.21 18.93
CA ASN A 210 12.83 1.75 18.98
C ASN A 210 13.44 1.79 17.57
N LEU A 211 14.01 2.93 17.21
CA LEU A 211 14.52 3.21 15.87
C LEU A 211 15.71 2.31 15.50
N GLU A 212 16.60 2.04 16.44
CA GLU A 212 17.79 1.20 16.25
C GLU A 212 17.39 -0.24 15.92
N ALA A 213 16.49 -0.82 16.72
CA ALA A 213 16.01 -2.17 16.47
C ALA A 213 15.11 -2.24 15.21
N ALA A 214 14.30 -1.21 14.95
CA ALA A 214 13.52 -1.11 13.73
C ALA A 214 14.40 -1.06 12.49
N LYS A 215 15.53 -0.33 12.52
CA LYS A 215 16.50 -0.30 11.42
C LYS A 215 17.02 -1.70 11.10
N VAL A 216 17.51 -2.43 12.11
CA VAL A 216 18.05 -3.80 11.93
C VAL A 216 16.96 -4.74 11.38
N ALA A 217 15.76 -4.70 11.97
CA ALA A 217 14.65 -5.53 11.50
C ALA A 217 14.20 -5.17 10.08
N ALA A 218 14.33 -3.91 9.65
CA ALA A 218 14.04 -3.52 8.27
C ALA A 218 15.04 -4.14 7.28
N ASP A 219 16.33 -4.15 7.61
CA ASP A 219 17.34 -4.82 6.76
C ASP A 219 17.06 -6.34 6.66
N GLU A 220 16.76 -6.99 7.78
CA GLU A 220 16.40 -8.42 7.82
C GLU A 220 15.10 -8.74 7.05
N ALA A 221 14.15 -7.81 7.04
CA ALA A 221 12.91 -7.93 6.28
C ALA A 221 13.10 -7.68 4.77
N GLY A 222 14.25 -7.14 4.35
CA GLY A 222 14.50 -6.73 2.97
C GLY A 222 13.83 -5.40 2.61
N GLU A 223 13.73 -4.49 3.58
CA GLU A 223 13.11 -3.16 3.46
C GLU A 223 14.16 -2.04 3.56
N PRO A 224 15.10 -1.92 2.59
CA PRO A 224 16.22 -0.96 2.66
C PRO A 224 15.75 0.50 2.68
N ALA A 225 14.56 0.77 2.13
CA ALA A 225 13.91 2.07 2.21
C ALA A 225 13.63 2.49 3.65
N ILE A 226 13.06 1.56 4.41
CA ILE A 226 12.67 1.79 5.80
C ILE A 226 13.93 1.87 6.66
N SER A 227 14.92 0.99 6.46
CA SER A 227 16.21 1.05 7.16
C SER A 227 16.93 2.39 6.97
N ALA A 228 16.98 2.89 5.72
CA ALA A 228 17.55 4.19 5.42
C ALA A 228 16.77 5.34 6.09
N ALA A 229 15.44 5.28 6.09
CA ALA A 229 14.61 6.26 6.77
C ALA A 229 14.81 6.24 8.30
N MET A 230 14.95 5.05 8.92
CA MET A 230 15.28 4.94 10.34
C MET A 230 16.66 5.54 10.64
N SER A 231 17.64 5.38 9.74
CA SER A 231 18.95 6.00 9.89
C SER A 231 18.86 7.53 9.90
N VAL A 232 18.03 8.13 9.03
CA VAL A 232 17.77 9.59 9.03
C VAL A 232 17.23 10.05 10.38
N LEU A 233 16.26 9.32 10.95
CA LEU A 233 15.68 9.64 12.25
C LEU A 233 16.70 9.49 13.40
N LEU A 234 17.68 8.60 13.24
CA LEU A 234 18.82 8.43 14.16
C LEU A 234 19.93 9.48 13.94
N GLY A 235 19.74 10.45 13.04
CA GLY A 235 20.71 11.49 12.76
C GLY A 235 21.80 11.10 11.76
N ASP A 236 21.66 9.97 11.06
CA ASP A 236 22.51 9.58 9.95
C ASP A 236 21.72 9.53 8.63
N PRO A 237 21.69 10.62 7.85
CA PRO A 237 21.01 10.66 6.57
C PRO A 237 21.81 10.01 5.45
N LEU A 238 23.07 9.60 5.65
CA LEU A 238 23.92 9.10 4.57
C LEU A 238 23.34 7.85 3.88
N PRO A 239 22.78 6.85 4.60
CA PRO A 239 22.12 5.71 3.97
C PRO A 239 20.97 6.13 3.05
N TRP A 240 20.23 7.19 3.39
CA TRP A 240 19.15 7.71 2.55
C TRP A 240 19.67 8.49 1.35
N ILE A 241 20.63 9.40 1.56
CA ILE A 241 21.21 10.22 0.51
C ILE A 241 21.90 9.35 -0.55
N ARG A 242 22.63 8.33 -0.13
CA ARG A 242 23.38 7.43 -1.02
C ARG A 242 22.52 6.34 -1.66
N ARG A 243 21.27 6.19 -1.22
CA ARG A 243 20.38 5.17 -1.77
C ARG A 243 20.00 5.54 -3.20
N ASP A 244 20.21 4.59 -4.11
CA ASP A 244 19.60 4.65 -5.43
C ASP A 244 18.19 4.05 -5.36
N PRO A 245 17.12 4.84 -5.54
CA PRO A 245 15.76 4.32 -5.49
C PRO A 245 15.40 3.44 -6.70
N GLN A 246 16.21 3.37 -7.76
CA GLN A 246 15.86 2.64 -8.98
C GLN A 246 16.76 1.47 -9.36
N GLU A 247 17.83 1.16 -8.60
CA GLU A 247 18.83 0.13 -8.98
C GLU A 247 19.24 0.21 -10.47
N ASN A 248 19.18 1.41 -11.06
CA ASN A 248 19.33 1.57 -12.50
C ASN A 248 20.80 1.88 -12.75
N SER A 249 21.48 0.92 -13.36
CA SER A 249 22.94 0.83 -13.51
C SER A 249 23.60 1.92 -14.38
N LEU A 250 22.85 2.95 -14.79
CA LEU A 250 23.40 4.15 -15.41
C LEU A 250 23.71 5.18 -14.33
N ARG A 251 24.83 4.97 -13.62
CA ARG A 251 25.39 5.80 -12.54
C ARG A 251 25.87 7.20 -12.99
N GLN A 252 25.20 7.83 -13.94
CA GLN A 252 25.64 9.11 -14.49
C GLN A 252 24.46 10.05 -14.54
N GLY A 253 24.53 11.11 -13.74
CA GLY A 253 23.56 12.18 -13.80
C GLY A 253 23.64 13.10 -12.59
N PRO A 254 23.02 14.29 -12.70
CA PRO A 254 23.07 15.32 -11.67
C PRO A 254 22.59 14.87 -10.29
N ARG A 255 21.66 13.92 -10.23
CA ARG A 255 21.13 13.39 -8.96
C ARG A 255 22.17 12.60 -8.17
N VAL A 256 23.02 11.84 -8.86
CA VAL A 256 24.13 11.10 -8.23
C VAL A 256 25.18 12.08 -7.75
N THR A 257 25.55 13.05 -8.59
CA THR A 257 26.48 14.12 -8.19
C THR A 257 25.96 14.90 -6.99
N TYR A 258 24.66 15.24 -6.96
CA TYR A 258 24.03 15.83 -5.79
C TYR A 258 24.20 14.96 -4.54
N ALA A 259 23.88 13.67 -4.62
CA ALA A 259 23.98 12.76 -3.49
C ALA A 259 25.42 12.68 -2.94
N ASP A 260 26.41 12.57 -3.82
CA ASP A 260 27.82 12.51 -3.43
C ASP A 260 28.28 13.80 -2.75
N LEU A 261 27.91 14.96 -3.30
CA LEU A 261 28.27 16.26 -2.74
C LEU A 261 27.52 16.56 -1.43
N ALA A 262 26.23 16.20 -1.35
CA ALA A 262 25.45 16.32 -0.14
C ALA A 262 26.01 15.42 0.97
N ALA A 263 26.40 14.18 0.65
CA ALA A 263 27.07 13.28 1.57
C ALA A 263 28.43 13.84 2.04
N LYS A 264 29.22 14.39 1.11
CA LYS A 264 30.50 15.05 1.42
C LYS A 264 30.30 16.21 2.40
N ARG A 265 29.31 17.07 2.14
CA ARG A 265 28.98 18.21 3.02
C ARG A 265 28.50 17.73 4.39
N TRP A 266 27.65 16.71 4.44
CA TRP A 266 27.17 16.12 5.69
C TRP A 266 28.32 15.58 6.56
N GLN A 267 29.33 14.99 5.92
CA GLN A 267 30.55 14.51 6.59
C GLN A 267 31.52 15.64 7.02
N GLY A 268 31.10 16.90 6.94
CA GLY A 268 31.88 18.07 7.38
C GLY A 268 32.91 18.58 6.36
N SER A 269 32.94 18.02 5.15
CA SER A 269 33.85 18.49 4.10
C SER A 269 33.29 19.74 3.42
N THR A 270 34.16 20.72 3.15
CA THR A 270 33.80 21.90 2.35
C THR A 270 33.71 21.53 0.87
N LEU A 271 32.67 22.02 0.19
CA LEU A 271 32.53 21.88 -1.26
C LEU A 271 33.39 22.93 -1.95
N ARG A 272 34.26 22.49 -2.87
CA ARG A 272 35.09 23.38 -3.68
C ARG A 272 34.32 23.75 -4.96
N PRO A 273 34.60 24.91 -5.57
CA PRO A 273 34.03 25.26 -6.87
C PRO A 273 34.21 24.17 -7.93
N SER A 274 35.37 23.50 -7.94
CA SER A 274 35.67 22.39 -8.85
C SER A 274 34.75 21.18 -8.66
N ASP A 275 34.21 20.98 -7.46
CA ASP A 275 33.31 19.86 -7.17
C ASP A 275 31.93 20.07 -7.84
N LEU A 276 31.56 21.33 -8.16
CA LEU A 276 30.30 21.70 -8.80
C LEU A 276 30.37 21.69 -10.33
N GLU A 277 31.57 21.63 -10.92
CA GLU A 277 31.78 21.67 -12.38
C GLU A 277 30.91 20.69 -13.18
N PRO A 278 30.70 19.42 -12.74
CA PRO A 278 29.83 18.50 -13.46
C PRO A 278 28.38 19.01 -13.55
N LEU A 279 27.85 19.59 -12.47
CA LEU A 279 26.51 20.16 -12.43
C LEU A 279 26.43 21.43 -13.29
N LEU A 280 27.44 22.31 -13.18
CA LEU A 280 27.51 23.53 -13.99
C LEU A 280 27.51 23.23 -15.49
N LYS A 281 28.25 22.20 -15.92
CA LYS A 281 28.23 21.73 -17.32
C LYS A 281 26.84 21.20 -17.71
N ALA A 282 26.24 20.39 -16.83
CA ALA A 282 24.93 19.79 -17.07
C ALA A 282 23.79 20.82 -17.19
N THR A 283 23.90 22.01 -16.57
CA THR A 283 22.91 23.10 -16.77
C THR A 283 22.80 23.59 -18.21
N ASN A 284 23.81 23.32 -19.05
CA ASN A 284 23.79 23.64 -20.49
C ASN A 284 23.55 22.40 -21.36
N SER A 285 23.19 21.24 -20.77
CA SER A 285 22.90 20.02 -21.54
C SER A 285 21.72 20.22 -22.47
N ARG A 286 21.81 19.62 -23.67
CA ARG A 286 20.69 19.51 -24.61
C ARG A 286 19.58 18.61 -24.05
N ASN A 287 19.93 17.65 -23.20
CA ASN A 287 18.96 16.78 -22.53
C ASN A 287 18.21 17.57 -21.44
N ARG A 288 16.90 17.74 -21.61
CA ARG A 288 16.04 18.46 -20.64
C ARG A 288 16.08 17.85 -19.25
N SER A 289 16.04 16.52 -19.14
CA SER A 289 16.05 15.82 -17.83
C SER A 289 17.35 16.05 -17.08
N GLU A 290 18.48 15.93 -17.77
CA GLU A 290 19.80 16.20 -17.20
C GLU A 290 19.95 17.67 -16.77
N ARG A 291 19.48 18.60 -17.62
CA ARG A 291 19.51 20.03 -17.30
C ARG A 291 18.67 20.37 -16.07
N THR A 292 17.42 19.89 -16.01
CA THR A 292 16.53 20.10 -14.87
C THR A 292 17.11 19.47 -13.61
N GLY A 293 17.67 18.26 -13.70
CA GLY A 293 18.34 17.61 -12.57
C GLY A 293 19.51 18.44 -12.02
N ALA A 294 20.31 19.06 -12.90
CA ALA A 294 21.44 19.90 -12.51
C ALA A 294 21.03 21.20 -11.83
N VAL A 295 19.99 21.85 -12.35
CA VAL A 295 19.37 23.03 -11.71
C VAL A 295 18.93 22.68 -10.29
N THR A 296 18.13 21.61 -10.13
CA THR A 296 17.63 21.21 -8.82
C THR A 296 18.77 20.85 -7.86
N ALA A 297 19.80 20.14 -8.34
CA ALA A 297 20.98 19.80 -7.55
C ALA A 297 21.71 21.04 -7.03
N LEU A 298 21.94 22.05 -7.88
CA LEU A 298 22.62 23.29 -7.51
C LEU A 298 21.81 24.09 -6.48
N LEU A 299 20.49 24.21 -6.67
CA LEU A 299 19.60 24.85 -5.69
C LEU A 299 19.66 24.15 -4.33
N LEU A 300 19.58 22.82 -4.30
CA LEU A 300 19.65 22.04 -3.04
C LEU A 300 21.01 22.08 -2.37
N LEU A 301 22.10 22.24 -3.13
CA LEU A 301 23.45 22.43 -2.59
C LEU A 301 23.69 23.86 -2.09
N GLY A 302 22.75 24.79 -2.35
CA GLY A 302 22.83 26.18 -1.93
C GLY A 302 23.65 27.06 -2.87
N ASP A 303 23.76 26.70 -4.14
CA ASP A 303 24.39 27.53 -5.19
C ASP A 303 23.35 27.98 -6.24
N PRO A 304 22.48 28.95 -5.89
CA PRO A 304 21.32 29.29 -6.70
C PRO A 304 21.66 30.10 -7.95
N VAL A 305 22.73 30.91 -7.95
CA VAL A 305 23.08 31.82 -9.06
C VAL A 305 23.20 31.10 -10.42
N PRO A 306 24.00 30.02 -10.56
CA PRO A 306 24.09 29.29 -11.82
C PRO A 306 22.78 28.58 -12.19
N ALA A 307 22.01 28.12 -11.20
CA ALA A 307 20.71 27.49 -11.42
C ALA A 307 19.67 28.49 -11.95
N GLU A 308 19.59 29.67 -11.32
CA GLU A 308 18.73 30.80 -11.68
C GLU A 308 18.99 31.28 -13.11
N LYS A 309 20.26 31.40 -13.49
CA LYS A 309 20.65 31.73 -14.87
C LYS A 309 20.16 30.68 -15.87
N ALA A 310 20.27 29.40 -15.53
CA ALA A 310 19.85 28.30 -16.39
C ALA A 310 18.32 28.23 -16.54
N ILE A 311 17.55 28.32 -15.45
CA ILE A 311 16.08 28.29 -15.53
C ILE A 311 15.53 29.49 -16.31
N THR A 312 16.10 30.69 -16.10
CA THR A 312 15.69 31.90 -16.83
C THR A 312 15.89 31.73 -18.34
N ARG A 313 16.99 31.08 -18.74
CA ARG A 313 17.31 30.86 -20.15
C ARG A 313 16.42 29.82 -20.83
N TYR A 314 16.13 28.71 -20.15
CA TYR A 314 15.55 27.52 -20.79
C TYR A 314 14.08 27.27 -20.45
N VAL A 315 13.59 27.78 -19.32
CA VAL A 315 12.22 27.59 -18.83
C VAL A 315 11.69 28.88 -18.15
N PRO A 316 11.48 29.98 -18.90
CA PRO A 316 11.13 31.29 -18.33
C PRO A 316 9.89 31.30 -17.43
N LEU A 317 8.90 30.45 -17.72
CA LEU A 317 7.71 30.32 -16.88
C LEU A 317 8.00 29.70 -15.51
N GLU A 318 8.84 28.65 -15.46
CA GLU A 318 9.26 28.05 -14.19
C GLU A 318 10.16 29.04 -13.41
N ALA A 319 11.01 29.79 -14.11
CA ALA A 319 11.83 30.84 -13.52
C ALA A 319 10.97 31.98 -12.92
N PHE A 320 9.90 32.39 -13.61
CA PHE A 320 8.95 33.37 -13.08
C PHE A 320 8.37 32.91 -11.74
N SER A 321 7.80 31.71 -11.68
CA SER A 321 7.21 31.16 -10.45
C SER A 321 8.26 31.00 -9.35
N TYR A 322 9.48 30.57 -9.69
CA TYR A 322 10.56 30.50 -8.71
C TYR A 322 10.87 31.86 -8.09
N PHE A 323 11.11 32.90 -8.88
CA PHE A 323 11.41 34.24 -8.36
C PHE A 323 10.21 34.85 -7.62
N GLU A 324 8.99 34.64 -8.11
CA GLU A 324 7.75 35.05 -7.44
C GLU A 324 7.65 34.44 -6.03
N THR A 325 7.90 33.13 -5.89
CA THR A 325 7.86 32.46 -4.58
C THR A 325 8.91 32.96 -3.60
N LEU A 326 9.97 33.61 -4.10
CA LEU A 326 11.01 34.28 -3.31
C LEU A 326 10.74 35.78 -3.12
N GLU A 327 9.58 36.28 -3.54
CA GLU A 327 9.21 37.71 -3.54
C GLU A 327 10.17 38.60 -4.35
N ARG A 328 10.92 38.01 -5.28
CA ARG A 328 11.86 38.68 -6.20
C ARG A 328 11.13 39.13 -7.46
N VAL A 329 10.15 40.02 -7.27
CA VAL A 329 9.26 40.53 -8.34
C VAL A 329 10.02 41.15 -9.51
N PRO A 330 11.12 41.90 -9.33
CA PRO A 330 11.88 42.42 -10.46
C PRO A 330 12.47 41.32 -11.33
N GLU A 331 13.06 40.29 -10.72
CA GLU A 331 13.62 39.16 -11.45
C GLU A 331 12.54 38.31 -12.09
N SER A 332 11.37 38.14 -11.46
CA SER A 332 10.26 37.42 -12.08
C SER A 332 9.77 38.12 -13.34
N LEU A 333 9.54 39.45 -13.31
CA LEU A 333 9.16 40.21 -14.50
C LEU A 333 10.22 40.16 -15.59
N ALA A 334 11.50 40.23 -15.20
CA ALA A 334 12.62 40.15 -16.13
C ALA A 334 12.71 38.80 -16.88
N THR A 335 12.20 37.68 -16.33
CA THR A 335 12.18 36.40 -17.07
C THR A 335 11.34 36.46 -18.35
N PHE A 336 10.35 37.36 -18.39
CA PHE A 336 9.50 37.58 -19.54
C PHE A 336 9.91 38.79 -20.38
N GLY A 337 11.05 39.42 -20.07
CA GLY A 337 11.54 40.62 -20.76
C GLY A 337 10.77 41.90 -20.41
N LEU A 338 9.98 41.90 -19.34
CA LEU A 338 9.30 43.10 -18.85
C LEU A 338 10.26 43.96 -18.03
N ASP A 339 10.18 45.28 -18.20
CA ASP A 339 10.87 46.24 -17.32
C ASP A 339 10.19 46.26 -15.94
N PRO A 340 10.89 45.87 -14.86
CA PRO A 340 10.30 45.87 -13.52
C PRO A 340 9.88 47.24 -13.01
N ALA A 341 10.55 48.32 -13.43
CA ALA A 341 10.26 49.67 -12.96
C ALA A 341 9.03 50.26 -13.65
N LYS A 342 8.75 49.81 -14.88
CA LYS A 342 7.64 50.29 -15.71
C LYS A 342 7.15 49.19 -16.65
N PRO A 343 6.47 48.15 -16.13
CA PRO A 343 6.07 47.01 -16.94
C PRO A 343 4.97 47.39 -17.93
N ASP A 344 5.18 47.12 -19.22
CA ASP A 344 4.17 47.26 -20.27
C ASP A 344 3.46 45.93 -20.52
N TYR A 345 2.50 45.61 -19.65
CA TYR A 345 1.75 44.37 -19.75
C TYR A 345 0.90 44.30 -21.03
N GLU A 346 0.30 45.41 -21.43
CA GLU A 346 -0.56 45.45 -22.62
C GLU A 346 0.24 45.22 -23.91
N GLY A 347 1.38 45.91 -24.06
CA GLY A 347 2.27 45.73 -25.19
C GLY A 347 2.82 44.31 -25.26
N TRP A 348 3.21 43.75 -24.12
CA TRP A 348 3.70 42.38 -24.04
C TRP A 348 2.64 41.31 -24.37
N VAL A 349 1.40 41.48 -23.89
CA VAL A 349 0.29 40.58 -24.24
C VAL A 349 0.01 40.65 -25.74
N ARG A 350 -0.05 41.88 -26.30
CA ARG A 350 -0.29 42.10 -27.72
C ARG A 350 0.78 41.41 -28.58
N GLU A 351 2.07 41.60 -28.26
CA GLU A 351 3.17 40.97 -28.99
C GLU A 351 3.07 39.43 -29.00
N ARG A 352 2.68 38.82 -27.87
CA ARG A 352 2.51 37.37 -27.78
C ARG A 352 1.29 36.88 -28.56
N MET A 353 0.17 37.60 -28.49
CA MET A 353 -1.03 37.26 -29.26
C MET A 353 -0.75 37.38 -30.77
N ASP A 354 0.00 38.39 -31.19
CA ASP A 354 0.41 38.58 -32.58
C ASP A 354 1.32 37.44 -33.05
N LYS A 355 2.31 37.03 -32.23
CA LYS A 355 3.16 35.86 -32.52
C LYS A 355 2.37 34.56 -32.59
N LEU A 356 1.41 34.36 -31.69
CA LEU A 356 0.56 33.18 -31.69
C LEU A 356 -0.31 33.14 -32.95
N THR A 357 -0.91 34.27 -33.32
CA THR A 357 -1.74 34.41 -34.52
C THR A 357 -0.90 34.21 -35.79
N ALA A 358 0.32 34.75 -35.84
CA ALA A 358 1.26 34.53 -36.93
C ALA A 358 1.69 33.06 -37.04
N SER A 359 1.93 32.37 -35.92
CA SER A 359 2.24 30.93 -35.94
C SER A 359 1.05 30.06 -36.34
N LEU A 360 -0.18 30.49 -36.05
CA LEU A 360 -1.39 29.79 -36.47
C LEU A 360 -1.72 30.06 -37.95
N GLY A 361 -1.36 31.24 -38.48
CA GLY A 361 -1.54 31.58 -39.89
C GLY A 361 -0.47 31.00 -40.83
N ALA A 362 0.75 30.77 -40.33
CA ALA A 362 1.80 30.09 -41.09
C ALA A 362 1.54 28.57 -41.26
N ASP A 363 0.76 27.98 -40.35
CA ASP A 363 0.49 26.53 -40.31
C ASP A 363 -0.67 26.07 -41.21
N GLU A 364 -1.44 26.96 -41.86
CA GLU A 364 -2.50 26.56 -42.81
C GLU A 364 -2.02 26.53 -44.27
N GLU A 365 -1.13 27.45 -44.67
CA GLU A 365 -0.56 27.44 -46.04
C GLU A 365 0.63 26.46 -46.16
N ASP A 366 1.54 26.39 -45.18
CA ASP A 366 2.70 25.48 -45.25
C ASP A 366 2.33 24.01 -45.02
N ARG A 367 1.27 23.70 -44.24
CA ARG A 367 0.80 22.31 -44.07
C ARG A 367 0.03 21.76 -45.27
N MET A 368 -0.57 22.62 -46.11
CA MET A 368 -1.20 22.16 -47.35
C MET A 368 -0.19 21.98 -48.48
N GLU A 369 0.85 22.82 -48.56
CA GLU A 369 1.90 22.66 -49.57
C GLU A 369 2.82 21.46 -49.31
N GLU A 370 3.10 21.10 -48.04
CA GLU A 370 3.89 19.90 -47.70
C GLU A 370 3.10 18.59 -47.93
N TYR A 371 1.77 18.60 -47.71
CA TYR A 371 0.90 17.45 -48.02
C TYR A 371 0.66 17.26 -49.53
N ASP A 372 0.55 18.33 -50.31
CA ASP A 372 0.38 18.24 -51.76
C ASP A 372 1.69 17.84 -52.47
N GLN A 373 2.87 18.25 -51.97
CA GLN A 373 4.16 17.80 -52.50
C GLN A 373 4.47 16.33 -52.19
N GLU A 374 4.08 15.80 -51.03
CA GLU A 374 4.21 14.36 -50.73
C GLU A 374 3.21 13.49 -51.53
N LEU A 375 2.02 14.01 -51.88
CA LEU A 375 1.02 13.31 -52.69
C LEU A 375 1.38 13.28 -54.19
N ASP A 376 1.92 14.36 -54.77
CA ASP A 376 2.39 14.38 -56.16
C ASP A 376 3.65 13.51 -56.36
N SER A 377 4.53 13.45 -55.35
CA SER A 377 5.69 12.54 -55.31
C SER A 377 5.32 11.05 -55.26
N CYS A 378 4.10 10.70 -54.82
CA CYS A 378 3.65 9.32 -54.73
C CYS A 378 2.79 8.87 -55.93
N MET A 379 2.39 9.80 -56.81
CA MET A 379 1.46 9.56 -57.93
C MET A 379 2.07 9.84 -59.31
N GLY A 380 3.32 10.30 -59.40
CA GLY A 380 4.05 10.53 -60.64
C GLY A 380 5.35 9.73 -60.73
N GLU A 381 5.33 8.68 -61.56
CA GLU A 381 6.41 7.76 -62.00
C GLU A 381 6.80 6.57 -61.11
#